data_AF-A0A831VWG1-F1
#
_entry.id   AF-A0A831VWG1-F1
#
_cell.length_a   1.000
_cell.length_b   1.000
_cell.length_c   1.000
_cell.angle_alpha   90.00
_cell.angle_beta   90.00
_cell.angle_gamma   90.00
#
_symmetry.space_group_name_H-M   'P 1'
#
loop_
_entity.id
_entity.type
_entity.pdbx_description
1 polymer ?
#
loop_
_entity_poly.entity_id
_entity_poly.type
_entity_poly.pdbx_seq_one_letter_code
_entity_poly.pdbx_strand_id
1 'polypeptide(L)'
;MVEGAMAIGNAENLSKEEMEVLLIAAWFHDTGFAHTKEDHEEGSVLIATGFLQLENTNNEFISEVSSYILATKFGASPKTKTHHIIRDADMFPLSKDDYDDFAIKLRTETFSLLMIFLHRRKIINFLFQILKRFILVGLFCKKLI
;
A
#
# COMPACT_ATOMS: atom_id res chain seq x y z
N MET A 1 -5.96 -0.59 4.58
CA MET A 1 -5.12 -1.78 4.34
C MET A 1 -5.34 -2.90 5.37
N VAL A 2 -5.12 -2.68 6.68
CA VAL A 2 -5.17 -3.74 7.71
C VAL A 2 -6.47 -4.57 7.71
N GLU A 3 -7.63 -3.91 7.60
CA GLU A 3 -8.92 -4.59 7.49
C GLU A 3 -8.99 -5.51 6.26
N GLY A 4 -8.53 -5.03 5.10
CA GLY A 4 -8.45 -5.83 3.89
C GLY A 4 -7.47 -6.99 4.01
N ALA A 5 -6.33 -6.76 4.66
CA ALA A 5 -5.34 -7.80 4.93
C ALA A 5 -5.91 -8.93 5.81
N MET A 6 -6.65 -8.58 6.88
CA MET A 6 -7.36 -9.57 7.70
C MET A 6 -8.42 -10.32 6.90
N ALA A 7 -9.26 -9.59 6.14
CA ALA A 7 -10.35 -10.19 5.38
C ALA A 7 -9.84 -11.19 4.32
N ILE A 8 -8.87 -10.76 3.51
CA ILE A 8 -8.30 -11.57 2.43
C ILE A 8 -7.45 -12.70 3.01
N GLY A 9 -6.61 -12.42 4.01
CA GLY A 9 -5.76 -13.44 4.64
C GLY A 9 -6.57 -14.58 5.29
N ASN A 10 -7.72 -14.26 5.90
CA ASN A 10 -8.62 -15.27 6.47
C ASN A 10 -9.30 -16.08 5.35
N ALA A 11 -9.79 -15.43 4.30
CA ALA A 11 -10.40 -16.12 3.16
C ALA A 11 -9.41 -17.07 2.45
N GLU A 12 -8.15 -16.67 2.39
CA GLU A 12 -7.05 -17.42 1.79
C GLU A 12 -6.41 -18.47 2.72
N ASN A 13 -6.94 -18.62 3.95
CA ASN A 13 -6.49 -19.56 4.98
C ASN A 13 -4.99 -19.46 5.28
N LEU A 14 -4.46 -18.25 5.43
CA LEU A 14 -3.07 -18.05 5.81
C LEU A 14 -2.77 -18.66 7.18
N SER A 15 -1.52 -19.13 7.35
CA SER A 15 -1.03 -19.56 8.66
C SER A 15 -1.01 -18.39 9.65
N LYS A 16 -0.86 -18.70 10.94
CA LYS A 16 -0.76 -17.64 11.96
C LYS A 16 0.46 -16.76 11.72
N GLU A 17 1.58 -17.38 11.35
CA GLU A 17 2.84 -16.72 11.05
C GLU A 17 2.71 -15.84 9.80
N GLU A 18 2.12 -16.37 8.71
CA GLU A 18 1.87 -15.58 7.49
C GLU A 18 0.95 -14.39 7.74
N MET A 19 -0.10 -14.58 8.55
CA MET A 19 -1.02 -13.52 8.95
C MET A 19 -0.32 -12.45 9.79
N GLU A 20 0.55 -12.85 10.72
CA GLU A 20 1.30 -11.91 11.56
C GLU A 20 2.21 -11.01 10.73
N VAL A 21 3.00 -11.60 9.82
CA VAL A 21 3.83 -10.84 8.87
C VAL A 21 2.98 -9.90 8.01
N LEU A 22 1.86 -10.41 7.47
CA LEU A 22 0.96 -9.63 6.63
C LEU A 22 0.40 -8.41 7.35
N LEU A 23 -0.03 -8.56 8.60
CA LEU A 23 -0.58 -7.46 9.39
C LEU A 23 0.49 -6.44 9.73
N ILE A 24 1.67 -6.86 10.19
CA ILE A 24 2.74 -5.91 10.50
C ILE A 24 3.14 -5.13 9.25
N ALA A 25 3.34 -5.82 8.12
CA ALA A 25 3.62 -5.14 6.85
C ALA A 25 2.51 -4.14 6.48
N ALA A 26 1.24 -4.50 6.68
CA ALA A 26 0.12 -3.62 6.37
C ALA A 26 0.06 -2.36 7.26
N TRP A 27 0.47 -2.46 8.53
CA TRP A 27 0.57 -1.30 9.42
C TRP A 27 1.69 -0.34 9.00
N PHE A 28 2.81 -0.88 8.50
CA PHE A 28 4.00 -0.09 8.19
C PHE A 28 4.11 0.39 6.73
N HIS A 29 3.39 -0.21 5.77
CA HIS A 29 3.64 -0.02 4.32
C HIS A 29 3.76 1.43 3.83
N ASP A 30 2.99 2.36 4.42
CA ASP A 30 2.93 3.78 4.03
C ASP A 30 3.66 4.73 5.00
N THR A 31 4.34 4.21 6.03
CA THR A 31 5.00 5.06 7.03
C THR A 31 6.15 5.91 6.46
N GLY A 32 6.77 5.49 5.36
CA GLY A 32 7.81 6.22 4.66
C GLY A 32 7.36 7.52 4.00
N PHE A 33 6.04 7.73 3.81
CA PHE A 33 5.50 9.02 3.35
C PHE A 33 5.86 10.19 4.27
N ALA A 34 6.20 9.90 5.54
CA ALA A 34 6.72 10.90 6.48
C ALA A 34 8.03 11.57 6.02
N HIS A 35 8.79 10.92 5.12
CA HIS A 35 10.10 11.40 4.67
C HIS A 35 10.14 11.72 3.18
N THR A 36 9.58 10.86 2.34
CA THR A 36 9.58 11.04 0.88
C THR A 36 8.31 10.47 0.29
N LYS A 37 7.86 11.05 -0.83
CA LYS A 37 6.78 10.48 -1.64
C LYS A 37 7.31 9.46 -2.65
N GLU A 38 8.47 9.74 -3.21
CA GLU A 38 9.17 8.88 -4.16
C GLU A 38 9.85 7.77 -3.36
N ASP A 39 9.63 6.51 -3.75
CA ASP A 39 10.24 5.34 -3.11
C ASP A 39 9.98 5.31 -1.58
N HIS A 40 8.74 5.66 -1.19
CA HIS A 40 8.34 5.71 0.21
C HIS A 40 8.30 4.31 0.83
N GLU A 41 8.11 3.26 0.04
CA GLU A 41 8.12 1.87 0.47
C GLU A 41 9.50 1.49 1.04
N GLU A 42 10.60 1.95 0.46
CA GLU A 42 11.95 1.80 1.04
C GLU A 42 12.07 2.52 2.39
N GLY A 43 11.50 3.72 2.51
CA GLY A 43 11.42 4.43 3.79
C GLY A 43 10.63 3.67 4.85
N SER A 44 9.49 3.09 4.44
CA SER A 44 8.65 2.25 5.29
C SER A 44 9.39 1.01 5.79
N VAL A 45 10.20 0.36 4.93
CA VAL A 45 11.06 -0.76 5.34
C VAL A 45 12.06 -0.34 6.40
N LEU A 46 12.70 0.82 6.26
CA LEU A 46 13.66 1.32 7.26
C LEU A 46 12.99 1.55 8.61
N ILE A 47 11.78 2.16 8.61
CA ILE A 47 11.01 2.40 9.83
C ILE A 47 10.59 1.08 10.48
N ALA A 48 10.03 0.15 9.70
CA ALA A 48 9.59 -1.16 10.19
C ALA A 48 10.76 -1.97 10.76
N THR A 49 11.89 -2.00 10.04
CA THR A 49 13.12 -2.68 10.48
C THR A 49 13.60 -2.12 11.82
N GLY A 50 13.69 -0.79 11.94
CA GLY A 50 14.14 -0.14 13.18
C GLY A 50 13.21 -0.46 14.36
N PHE A 51 11.90 -0.43 14.14
CA PHE A 51 10.92 -0.81 15.16
C PHE A 51 11.06 -2.28 15.59
N LEU A 52 11.08 -3.21 14.64
CA LEU A 52 11.13 -4.65 14.93
C LEU A 52 12.45 -5.09 15.58
N GLN A 53 13.55 -4.41 15.26
CA GLN A 53 14.84 -4.62 15.93
C GLN A 53 14.80 -4.20 17.39
N LEU A 54 14.14 -3.08 17.73
CA LEU A 54 13.95 -2.64 19.11
C LEU A 54 13.12 -3.64 19.92
N GLU A 55 12.14 -4.29 19.27
CA GLU A 55 11.34 -5.36 19.86
C GLU A 55 12.07 -6.72 19.92
N ASN A 56 13.37 -6.79 19.57
CA ASN A 56 14.21 -8.00 19.58
C ASN A 56 13.66 -9.13 18.69
N THR A 57 13.03 -8.78 17.57
CA THR A 57 12.52 -9.75 16.60
C THR A 57 13.66 -10.35 15.76
N ASN A 58 13.51 -11.59 15.28
CA ASN A 58 14.55 -12.24 14.47
C ASN A 58 14.66 -11.62 13.06
N ASN A 59 15.83 -11.79 12.43
CA ASN A 59 16.14 -11.18 11.14
C ASN A 59 15.32 -11.77 9.99
N GLU A 60 14.97 -13.06 10.07
CA GLU A 60 14.16 -13.75 9.07
C GLU A 60 12.77 -13.10 8.95
N PHE A 61 12.13 -12.85 10.08
CA PHE A 61 10.82 -12.21 10.18
C PHE A 61 10.85 -10.76 9.69
N ILE A 62 11.89 -10.00 10.08
CA ILE A 62 12.09 -8.62 9.61
C ILE A 62 12.25 -8.59 8.09
N SER A 63 13.03 -9.52 7.53
CA SER A 63 13.20 -9.67 6.09
C SER A 63 11.87 -9.98 5.38
N GLU A 64 11.05 -10.82 5.99
CA GLU A 64 9.74 -11.19 5.43
C GLU A 64 8.78 -9.99 5.40
N VAL A 65 8.63 -9.28 6.53
CA VAL A 65 7.84 -8.04 6.63
C VAL A 65 8.32 -7.02 5.60
N SER A 66 9.64 -6.83 5.51
CA SER A 66 10.24 -5.90 4.54
C SER A 66 9.90 -6.28 3.10
N SER A 67 9.93 -7.58 2.78
CA SER A 67 9.58 -8.06 1.44
C SER A 67 8.12 -7.81 1.08
N TYR A 68 7.22 -7.87 2.06
CA TYR A 68 5.78 -7.62 1.86
C TYR A 68 5.52 -6.14 1.62
N ILE A 69 6.16 -5.25 2.39
CA ILE A 69 6.11 -3.80 2.15
C ILE A 69 6.63 -3.48 0.74
N LEU A 70 7.78 -4.04 0.34
CA LEU A 70 8.31 -3.80 -1.01
C LEU A 70 7.43 -4.35 -2.13
N ALA A 71 6.55 -5.32 -1.85
CA ALA A 71 5.61 -5.85 -2.83
C ALA A 71 4.47 -4.86 -3.16
N THR A 72 4.21 -3.87 -2.30
CA THR A 72 3.23 -2.80 -2.57
C THR A 72 3.79 -1.73 -3.51
N LYS A 73 5.12 -1.70 -3.69
CA LYS A 73 5.80 -0.71 -4.53
C LYS A 73 5.26 -0.69 -5.95
N PHE A 74 5.04 0.51 -6.48
CA PHE A 74 4.56 0.67 -7.85
C PHE A 74 5.53 0.04 -8.86
N GLY A 75 4.99 -0.82 -9.74
CA GLY A 75 5.78 -1.53 -10.74
C GLY A 75 6.46 -2.80 -10.21
N ALA A 76 6.36 -3.10 -8.91
CA ALA A 76 6.80 -4.39 -8.38
C ALA A 76 5.95 -5.53 -8.96
N SER A 77 6.62 -6.65 -9.25
CA SER A 77 5.97 -7.91 -9.57
C SER A 77 5.92 -8.76 -8.30
N PRO A 78 4.74 -8.97 -7.68
CA PRO A 78 4.60 -9.88 -6.56
C PRO A 78 5.07 -11.29 -6.95
N LYS A 79 5.76 -11.97 -6.03
CA LYS A 79 6.41 -13.27 -6.29
C LYS A 79 5.73 -14.43 -5.60
N THR A 80 5.12 -14.18 -4.44
CA THR A 80 4.46 -15.18 -3.61
C THR A 80 2.97 -14.88 -3.49
N LYS A 81 2.19 -15.88 -3.06
CA LYS A 81 0.76 -15.71 -2.74
C LYS A 81 0.54 -14.54 -1.77
N THR A 82 1.37 -14.43 -0.73
CA THR A 82 1.25 -13.39 0.29
C THR A 82 1.61 -11.99 -0.21
N HIS A 83 2.54 -11.86 -1.17
CA HIS A 83 2.80 -10.60 -1.88
C HIS A 83 1.61 -10.15 -2.73
N HIS A 84 0.87 -11.08 -3.32
CA HIS A 84 -0.39 -10.74 -3.99
C HIS A 84 -1.45 -10.27 -3.00
N ILE A 85 -1.60 -10.98 -1.87
CA ILE A 85 -2.58 -10.65 -0.83
C ILE A 85 -2.37 -9.25 -0.27
N ILE A 86 -1.12 -8.87 0.09
CA ILE A 86 -0.87 -7.53 0.65
C ILE A 86 -1.19 -6.43 -0.36
N ARG A 87 -0.94 -6.68 -1.64
CA ARG A 87 -1.25 -5.73 -2.70
C ARG A 87 -2.76 -5.61 -2.92
N ASP A 88 -3.51 -6.70 -2.87
CA ASP A 88 -4.97 -6.66 -2.94
C ASP A 88 -5.56 -5.97 -1.70
N ALA A 89 -4.96 -6.16 -0.52
CA ALA A 89 -5.34 -5.50 0.72
C ALA A 89 -5.14 -3.97 0.69
N ASP A 90 -4.13 -3.48 -0.05
CA ASP A 90 -3.94 -2.05 -0.30
C ASP A 90 -5.10 -1.46 -1.11
N MET A 91 -5.63 -2.25 -2.05
CA MET A 91 -6.76 -1.86 -2.91
C MET A 91 -8.13 -2.08 -2.25
N PHE A 92 -8.18 -2.66 -1.04
CA PHE A 92 -9.43 -2.97 -0.34
C PHE A 92 -10.40 -1.80 -0.16
N PRO A 93 -9.97 -0.53 0.05
CA PRO A 93 -10.91 0.59 0.10
C PRO A 93 -11.75 0.76 -1.18
N LEU A 94 -11.30 0.25 -2.33
CA LEU A 94 -12.05 0.29 -3.59
C LEU A 94 -13.30 -0.61 -3.58
N SER A 95 -13.39 -1.58 -2.68
CA SER A 95 -14.51 -2.52 -2.60
C SER A 95 -15.58 -2.09 -1.60
N LYS A 96 -15.42 -0.95 -0.92
CA LYS A 96 -16.36 -0.48 0.10
C LYS A 96 -17.45 0.41 -0.48
N ASP A 97 -18.64 0.34 0.12
CA ASP A 97 -19.79 1.17 -0.26
C ASP A 97 -19.55 2.67 -0.02
N ASP A 98 -18.67 3.02 0.91
CA ASP A 98 -18.25 4.41 1.22
C ASP A 98 -17.03 4.87 0.41
N TYR A 99 -16.68 4.16 -0.68
CA TYR A 99 -15.54 4.49 -1.52
C TYR A 99 -15.58 5.94 -2.04
N ASP A 100 -16.76 6.48 -2.35
CA ASP A 100 -16.89 7.85 -2.85
C ASP A 100 -16.37 8.89 -1.86
N ASP A 101 -16.66 8.72 -0.57
CA ASP A 101 -16.17 9.59 0.51
C ASP A 101 -14.66 9.46 0.68
N PHE A 102 -14.14 8.22 0.60
CA PHE A 102 -12.70 7.96 0.62
C PHE A 102 -12.00 8.63 -0.58
N ALA A 103 -12.56 8.52 -1.78
CA ALA A 103 -12.04 9.14 -3.00
C ALA A 103 -12.06 10.67 -2.93
N ILE A 104 -13.04 11.28 -2.25
CA ILE A 104 -13.05 12.73 -1.98
C ILE A 104 -11.88 13.12 -1.07
N LYS A 105 -11.62 12.37 0.00
CA LYS A 105 -10.48 12.63 0.92
C LYS A 105 -9.15 12.55 0.17
N LEU A 106 -8.92 11.49 -0.60
CA LEU A 106 -7.72 11.33 -1.43
C LEU A 106 -7.55 12.45 -2.46
N ARG A 107 -8.63 12.86 -3.13
CA ARG A 107 -8.59 13.99 -4.08
C ARG A 107 -8.26 15.31 -3.39
N THR A 108 -8.79 15.54 -2.20
CA THR A 108 -8.55 16.75 -1.40
C THR A 108 -7.09 16.83 -0.96
N GLU A 109 -6.54 15.72 -0.46
CA GLU A 109 -5.13 15.61 -0.11
C GLU A 109 -4.23 15.85 -1.33
N THR A 110 -4.52 15.16 -2.44
CA THR A 110 -3.77 15.30 -3.69
C THR A 110 -3.83 16.74 -4.21
N PHE A 111 -5.01 17.37 -4.18
CA PHE A 111 -5.18 18.75 -4.61
C PHE A 111 -4.40 19.72 -3.72
N SER A 112 -4.41 19.51 -2.39
CA SER A 112 -3.67 20.35 -1.45
C SER A 112 -2.17 20.27 -1.68
N LEU A 113 -1.63 19.06 -1.88
CA LEU A 113 -0.24 18.85 -2.27
C LEU A 113 0.08 19.44 -3.65
N LEU A 114 -0.83 19.28 -4.62
CA LEU A 114 -0.67 19.80 -5.97
C LEU A 114 -0.71 21.33 -6.00
N MET A 115 -1.49 22.00 -5.15
CA MET A 115 -1.52 23.46 -5.06
C MET A 115 -0.21 24.03 -4.51
N ILE A 116 0.41 23.34 -3.55
CA ILE A 116 1.78 23.64 -3.10
C ILE A 116 2.77 23.46 -4.27
N PHE A 117 2.57 22.41 -5.09
CA PHE A 117 3.48 22.05 -6.18
C PHE A 117 3.31 22.88 -7.46
N LEU A 118 2.08 23.30 -7.82
CA LEU A 118 1.74 24.07 -9.03
C LEU A 118 2.24 25.51 -8.99
N HIS A 119 2.68 25.98 -7.82
CA HIS A 119 3.55 27.15 -7.76
C HIS A 119 4.87 26.93 -8.54
N ARG A 120 5.24 25.69 -8.89
CA ARG A 120 6.38 25.33 -9.75
C ARG A 120 5.92 24.70 -11.08
N ARG A 121 6.01 25.51 -12.15
CA ARG A 121 5.40 25.43 -13.50
C ARG A 121 5.56 24.18 -14.41
N LYS A 122 5.96 22.98 -13.98
CA LYS A 122 6.37 21.90 -14.96
C LYS A 122 5.46 20.67 -15.15
N ILE A 123 4.26 20.56 -14.56
CA ILE A 123 3.61 19.24 -14.38
C ILE A 123 2.18 19.16 -14.96
N ILE A 124 2.02 19.41 -16.26
CA ILE A 124 0.74 19.13 -16.96
C ILE A 124 0.69 17.68 -17.49
N ASN A 125 1.84 17.12 -17.89
CA ASN A 125 1.91 15.76 -18.46
C ASN A 125 1.73 14.63 -17.43
N PHE A 126 2.02 14.88 -16.15
CA PHE A 126 1.89 13.89 -15.07
C PHE A 126 0.43 13.66 -14.65
N LEU A 127 -0.40 14.72 -14.70
CA LEU A 127 -1.84 14.65 -14.42
C LEU A 127 -2.57 13.69 -15.36
N PHE A 128 -2.13 13.60 -16.63
CA PHE A 128 -2.70 12.69 -17.62
C PHE A 128 -2.38 11.22 -17.36
N GLN A 129 -1.26 10.90 -16.70
CA GLN A 129 -0.91 9.53 -16.31
C GLN A 129 -1.73 9.06 -15.11
N ILE A 130 -1.99 9.93 -14.13
CA ILE A 130 -2.80 9.61 -12.95
C ILE A 130 -4.27 9.36 -13.34
N LEU A 131 -4.85 10.18 -14.24
CA LEU A 131 -6.24 10.01 -14.67
C LEU A 131 -6.48 8.71 -15.47
N LYS A 132 -5.52 8.27 -16.28
CA LYS A 132 -5.58 6.95 -16.95
C LYS A 132 -5.49 5.77 -15.95
N ARG A 133 -4.89 5.98 -14.77
CA ARG A 133 -4.63 4.97 -13.74
C ARG A 133 -5.87 4.57 -12.94
N PHE A 134 -6.84 5.48 -12.74
CA PHE A 134 -8.06 5.18 -11.97
C PHE A 134 -9.15 4.45 -12.79
N ILE A 135 -9.27 4.71 -14.09
CA ILE A 135 -10.34 4.13 -14.93
C ILE A 135 -10.08 2.65 -15.27
N LEU A 136 -8.82 2.23 -15.39
CA LEU A 136 -8.47 0.85 -15.82
C LEU A 136 -8.50 -0.18 -14.69
N VAL A 137 -8.21 0.21 -13.44
CA VAL A 137 -8.10 -0.76 -12.32
C VAL A 137 -9.46 -1.11 -11.72
N GLY A 138 -10.46 -0.22 -11.80
CA GLY A 138 -11.83 -0.50 -11.35
C GLY A 138 -12.52 -1.66 -12.10
N LEU A 139 -12.01 -2.09 -13.26
CA LEU A 139 -12.58 -3.21 -14.04
C LEU A 139 -12.20 -4.61 -13.53
N PHE A 140 -11.13 -4.76 -12.74
CA PHE A 140 -10.66 -6.09 -12.29
C PHE A 140 -11.35 -6.54 -10.98
N CYS A 141 -11.72 -5.62 -10.10
CA CYS A 141 -12.26 -5.95 -8.77
C CYS A 141 -13.72 -6.45 -8.79
N LYS A 142 -14.50 -6.13 -9.84
CA LYS A 142 -15.89 -6.61 -9.99
C LYS A 142 -16.03 -8.12 -10.31
N LYS A 143 -14.93 -8.87 -10.41
CA LYS A 143 -14.95 -10.31 -10.71
C LYS A 143 -14.72 -11.21 -9.50
N LEU A 144 -14.45 -10.64 -8.33
CA LEU A 144 -14.16 -11.36 -7.08
C LEU A 144 -15.26 -11.19 -6.01
N ILE A 145 -16.41 -10.60 -6.39
CA ILE A 145 -17.62 -10.52 -5.57
C ILE A 145 -18.80 -10.95 -6.43
#